data_AF-A0A950RSC3-F1
#
_entry.id   AF-A0A950RSC3-F1
#
_cell.length_a   1.000
_cell.length_b   1.000
_cell.length_c   1.000
_cell.angle_alpha   90.00
_cell.angle_beta   90.00
_cell.angle_gamma   90.00
#
_symmetry.space_group_name_H-M   'P 1'
#
loop_
_entity.id
_entity.type
_entity.pdbx_description
1 polymer ?
#
loop_
_entity_poly.entity_id
_entity_poly.type
_entity_poly.pdbx_seq_one_letter_code
_entity_poly.pdbx_strand_id
1 'polypeptide(L)'
;PGGIVSVIGVYGGFMDKFPAGAFMNKGLTMKTGQPHVPRYLKPLLQKIQAGEIDPSFVITHRTNLEDAPKMYKTFRDKQDGCIKVVLKP
;
A
#
# COMPACT_ATOMS: atom_id res chain seq x y z
N PRO A 1 26.03 -1.50 -0.79
CA PRO A 1 26.02 -1.95 -2.21
C PRO A 1 25.30 -3.30 -2.29
N GLY A 2 24.53 -3.60 -3.35
CA GLY A 2 23.87 -4.91 -3.52
C GLY A 2 22.43 -5.04 -2.99
N GLY A 3 21.74 -3.95 -2.68
CA GLY A 3 20.40 -3.97 -2.07
C GLY A 3 19.24 -4.24 -3.05
N ILE A 4 18.05 -4.52 -2.50
CA ILE A 4 16.80 -4.67 -3.25
C ILE A 4 15.95 -3.40 -3.09
N VAL A 5 15.47 -2.86 -4.21
CA VAL A 5 14.44 -1.81 -4.25
C VAL A 5 13.11 -2.44 -4.68
N SER A 6 12.17 -2.52 -3.75
CA SER A 6 10.82 -3.05 -3.98
C SER A 6 9.85 -1.91 -4.33
N VAL A 7 9.31 -1.94 -5.54
CA VAL A 7 8.42 -0.90 -6.08
C VAL A 7 6.98 -1.43 -6.08
N ILE A 8 6.17 -0.94 -5.13
CA ILE A 8 4.75 -1.33 -4.96
C ILE A 8 3.75 -0.29 -5.48
N GLY A 9 4.24 0.90 -5.86
CA GLY A 9 3.43 1.96 -6.45
C GLY A 9 3.00 1.62 -7.88
N VAL A 10 1.84 2.14 -8.30
CA VAL A 10 1.36 2.00 -9.67
C VAL A 10 2.04 3.03 -10.57
N TYR A 11 2.71 2.57 -11.63
CA TYR A 11 3.29 3.39 -12.69
C TYR A 11 2.65 3.00 -14.03
N GLY A 12 1.90 3.92 -14.64
CA GLY A 12 1.14 3.66 -15.87
C GLY A 12 1.73 4.21 -17.16
N GLY A 13 2.87 4.92 -17.10
CA GLY A 13 3.52 5.57 -18.25
C GLY A 13 5.01 5.26 -18.32
N PHE A 14 5.70 5.91 -19.26
CA PHE A 14 7.15 5.76 -19.41
C PHE A 14 7.90 6.29 -18.18
N MET A 15 8.94 5.56 -17.78
CA MET A 15 9.85 5.98 -16.73
C MET A 15 10.93 6.88 -17.35
N ASP A 16 10.74 8.20 -17.30
CA ASP A 16 11.76 9.17 -17.67
C ASP A 16 12.67 9.50 -16.46
N LYS A 17 13.93 9.86 -16.73
CA LYS A 17 14.95 10.28 -15.72
C LYS A 17 15.30 9.25 -14.64
N PHE A 18 15.13 7.96 -14.88
CA PHE A 18 15.60 6.93 -13.95
C PHE A 18 17.15 6.88 -13.93
N PRO A 19 17.80 6.97 -12.75
CA PRO A 19 19.26 7.03 -12.65
C PRO A 19 19.90 5.63 -12.80
N ALA A 20 19.79 5.03 -13.99
CA ALA A 20 20.23 3.66 -14.27
C ALA A 20 21.71 3.43 -13.96
N GLY A 21 22.60 4.39 -14.28
CA GLY A 21 24.03 4.28 -13.98
C GLY A 21 24.33 4.20 -12.48
N ALA A 22 23.65 5.00 -11.67
CA ALA A 22 23.80 4.93 -10.21
C ALA A 22 23.25 3.62 -9.65
N PHE A 23 22.15 3.11 -10.21
CA PHE A 23 21.55 1.84 -9.83
C PHE A 23 22.49 0.66 -10.13
N MET A 24 23.11 0.67 -11.31
CA MET A 24 24.11 -0.31 -11.74
C MET A 24 25.38 -0.24 -10.88
N ASN A 25 25.94 0.96 -10.67
CA ASN A 25 27.16 1.15 -9.86
C ASN A 25 26.98 0.70 -8.41
N LYS A 26 25.76 0.81 -7.88
CA LYS A 26 25.42 0.32 -6.54
C LYS A 26 25.06 -1.17 -6.52
N GLY A 27 24.99 -1.84 -7.67
CA GLY A 27 24.63 -3.26 -7.80
C GLY A 27 23.22 -3.58 -7.32
N LEU A 28 22.26 -2.68 -7.50
CA LEU A 28 20.92 -2.83 -6.94
C LEU A 28 20.07 -3.80 -7.79
N THR A 29 19.12 -4.47 -7.12
CA THR A 29 18.07 -5.27 -7.78
C THR A 29 16.72 -4.57 -7.65
N MET A 30 16.00 -4.42 -8.76
CA MET A 30 14.64 -3.89 -8.75
C MET A 30 13.63 -5.04 -8.72
N LYS A 31 12.66 -4.99 -7.80
CA LYS A 31 11.50 -5.90 -7.78
C LYS A 31 10.24 -5.06 -7.88
N THR A 32 9.39 -5.36 -8.86
CA THR A 32 8.15 -4.61 -9.12
C THR A 32 7.02 -5.58 -9.46
N GLY A 33 5.80 -5.05 -9.50
CA GLY A 33 4.62 -5.77 -9.95
C GLY A 33 3.40 -5.47 -9.10
N GLN A 34 2.24 -5.92 -9.57
CA GLN A 34 1.05 -5.97 -8.73
C GLN A 34 1.25 -6.98 -7.58
N PRO A 35 0.63 -6.76 -6.41
CA PRO A 35 0.78 -7.67 -5.29
C PRO A 35 0.26 -9.07 -5.63
N HIS A 36 1.02 -10.10 -5.28
CA HIS A 36 0.58 -11.49 -5.36
C HIS A 36 -0.37 -11.84 -4.21
N VAL A 37 -1.54 -11.20 -4.18
CA VAL A 37 -2.52 -11.35 -3.08
C VAL A 37 -2.81 -12.82 -2.76
N PRO A 38 -3.08 -13.73 -3.72
CA PRO A 38 -3.36 -15.13 -3.42
C PRO A 38 -2.23 -15.85 -2.66
N ARG A 39 -0.97 -15.47 -2.93
CA ARG A 39 0.20 -16.05 -2.28
C ARG A 39 0.30 -15.65 -0.81
N TYR A 40 -0.08 -14.42 -0.47
CA TYR A 40 0.11 -13.86 0.88
C TYR A 40 -1.17 -13.83 1.73
N LEU A 41 -2.35 -13.99 1.12
CA LEU A 41 -3.62 -13.87 1.82
C LEU A 41 -3.75 -14.86 2.99
N LYS A 42 -3.56 -16.16 2.73
CA LYS A 42 -3.69 -17.21 3.75
C LYS A 42 -2.71 -17.05 4.92
N PRO A 43 -1.38 -16.91 4.72
CA PRO A 43 -0.46 -16.77 5.84
C PRO A 43 -0.68 -15.47 6.63
N LEU A 44 -1.04 -14.36 5.98
CA LEU A 44 -1.33 -13.11 6.70
C LEU A 44 -2.61 -13.20 7.53
N LEU A 45 -3.67 -13.83 7.00
CA LEU A 45 -4.90 -14.05 7.75
C LEU A 45 -4.65 -14.93 8.98
N GLN A 46 -3.86 -16.00 8.84
CA GLN A 46 -3.49 -16.87 9.96
C GLN A 46 -2.77 -16.09 11.07
N LYS A 47 -1.86 -15.17 10.73
CA LYS A 47 -1.18 -14.30 11.70
C LYS A 47 -2.14 -13.37 12.43
N ILE A 48 -3.14 -12.83 11.72
CA ILE A 48 -4.20 -12.01 12.34
C ILE A 48 -5.01 -12.86 13.33
N GLN A 49 -5.45 -14.04 12.90
CA GLN A 49 -6.25 -14.96 13.74
C GLN A 49 -5.48 -15.46 14.97
N ALA A 50 -4.16 -15.65 14.84
CA ALA A 50 -3.26 -16.01 15.92
C ALA A 50 -2.91 -14.83 16.86
N GLY A 51 -3.35 -13.61 16.55
CA GLY A 51 -3.03 -12.41 17.33
C GLY A 51 -1.58 -11.93 17.19
N GLU A 52 -0.81 -12.47 16.22
CA GLU A 52 0.58 -12.05 15.99
C GLU A 52 0.66 -10.64 15.38
N ILE A 53 -0.39 -10.25 14.64
CA ILE A 53 -0.53 -8.91 14.06
C ILE A 53 -1.96 -8.42 14.23
N ASP A 54 -2.13 -7.16 14.63
CA ASP A 54 -3.40 -6.45 14.54
C ASP A 54 -3.26 -5.30 13.55
N PRO A 55 -3.84 -5.40 12.33
CA PRO A 55 -3.80 -4.31 11.35
C PRO A 55 -4.85 -3.23 11.64
N SER A 56 -5.69 -3.35 12.67
CA SER A 56 -6.82 -2.44 12.90
C SER A 56 -6.37 -1.00 13.15
N PHE A 57 -5.14 -0.77 13.63
CA PHE A 57 -4.58 0.56 13.88
C PHE A 57 -4.50 1.45 12.63
N VAL A 58 -4.46 0.87 11.41
CA VAL A 58 -4.46 1.70 10.20
C VAL A 58 -5.84 2.30 9.92
N ILE A 59 -6.91 1.74 10.50
CA ILE A 59 -8.30 2.17 10.28
C ILE A 59 -8.57 3.43 11.10
N THR A 60 -8.51 4.57 10.44
CA THR A 60 -8.78 5.88 11.05
C THR A 60 -10.28 6.21 11.13
N HIS A 61 -11.09 5.69 10.21
CA HIS A 61 -12.50 6.07 10.09
C HIS A 61 -13.38 4.84 9.82
N ARG A 62 -14.55 4.81 10.47
CA ARG A 62 -15.62 3.83 10.23
C ARG A 62 -16.93 4.58 10.09
N THR A 63 -17.63 4.41 8.98
CA THR A 63 -18.88 5.14 8.68
C THR A 63 -19.80 4.30 7.80
N ASN A 64 -21.03 4.76 7.59
CA ASN A 64 -21.99 4.06 6.73
C ASN A 64 -21.71 4.30 5.23
N LEU A 65 -22.31 3.50 4.36
CA LEU A 65 -22.11 3.58 2.92
C LEU A 65 -22.57 4.94 2.33
N GLU A 66 -23.59 5.56 2.90
CA GLU A 66 -24.14 6.86 2.47
C GLU A 66 -23.12 8.00 2.61
N ASP A 67 -22.20 7.89 3.56
CA ASP A 67 -21.15 8.89 3.81
C ASP A 67 -19.95 8.74 2.87
N ALA A 68 -19.93 7.74 1.99
CA ALA A 68 -18.80 7.48 1.11
C ALA A 68 -18.35 8.72 0.32
N PRO A 69 -19.23 9.53 -0.33
CA PRO A 69 -18.78 10.72 -1.07
C PRO A 69 -18.02 11.71 -0.19
N LYS A 70 -18.47 11.93 1.05
CA LYS A 70 -17.79 12.80 2.02
C LYS A 70 -16.42 12.22 2.39
N MET A 71 -16.34 10.93 2.67
CA MET A 71 -15.09 10.26 3.03
C MET A 71 -14.07 10.24 1.89
N TYR A 72 -14.50 10.09 0.64
CA TYR A 72 -13.63 10.24 -0.52
C TYR A 72 -13.00 11.64 -0.59
N LYS A 73 -13.78 12.70 -0.32
CA LYS A 73 -13.28 14.07 -0.25
C LYS A 73 -12.24 14.23 0.86
N THR A 74 -12.55 13.76 2.08
CA THR A 74 -11.62 13.81 3.22
C THR A 74 -10.30 13.11 2.92
N PHE A 75 -10.34 11.90 2.32
CA PHE A 75 -9.15 11.14 1.96
C PHE A 75 -8.31 11.83 0.88
N ARG A 76 -8.96 12.33 -0.19
CA ARG A 76 -8.29 13.06 -1.28
C ARG A 76 -7.62 14.34 -0.78
N ASP A 77 -8.34 15.11 0.03
CA ASP A 77 -7.90 16.42 0.54
C ASP A 77 -6.96 16.30 1.75
N LYS A 78 -6.62 15.06 2.16
CA LYS A 78 -5.73 14.71 3.28
C LYS A 78 -6.10 15.40 4.59
N GLN A 79 -7.40 15.49 4.87
CA GLN A 79 -7.92 16.12 6.07
C GLN A 79 -8.14 15.11 7.19
N ASP A 80 -8.25 15.61 8.41
CA ASP A 80 -8.69 14.84 9.59
C ASP A 80 -7.83 13.58 9.87
N GLY A 81 -6.56 13.61 9.49
CA GLY A 81 -5.66 12.45 9.63
C GLY A 81 -6.18 11.18 8.92
N CYS A 82 -7.00 11.32 7.87
CA CYS A 82 -7.62 10.18 7.19
C CYS A 82 -6.59 9.31 6.45
N ILE A 83 -6.38 8.08 6.94
CA ILE A 83 -5.45 7.08 6.37
C ILE A 83 -6.22 5.94 5.70
N LYS A 84 -7.19 5.36 6.41
CA LYS A 84 -8.04 4.27 5.92
C LYS A 84 -9.45 4.42 6.44
N VAL A 85 -10.40 4.35 5.51
CA VAL A 85 -11.84 4.34 5.79
C VAL A 85 -12.37 2.92 5.57
N VAL A 86 -13.19 2.43 6.50
CA VAL A 86 -13.98 1.21 6.32
C VAL A 86 -15.45 1.58 6.32
N LEU A 87 -16.13 1.30 5.21
CA LEU A 87 -17.56 1.53 5.05
C LEU A 87 -18.34 0.31 5.54
N LYS A 88 -19.38 0.54 6.34
CA LYS A 88 -20.36 -0.48 6.73
C LYS A 88 -21.63 -0.25 5.89
N PRO A 89 -22.13 -1.28 5.17
CA PRO A 89 -23.41 -1.20 4.50
C PRO A 89 -24.58 -1.03 5.48
#